data_AF-A0A2D6YN59-F1
#
_entry.id   AF-A0A2D6YN59-F1
#
_cell.length_a   1.000
_cell.length_b   1.000
_cell.length_c   1.000
_cell.angle_alpha   90.00
_cell.angle_beta   90.00
_cell.angle_gamma   90.00
#
_symmetry.space_group_name_H-M   'P 1'
#
loop_
_entity.id
_entity.type
_entity.pdbx_description
1 polymer ?
#
loop_
_entity_poly.entity_id
_entity_poly.type
_entity_poly.pdbx_seq_one_letter_code
_entity_poly.pdbx_strand_id
1 'polypeptide(L)' 'KKKIDIRQLPLDNLTDEIVKLGEKPYRAQQIHDWLWKKRAINFDQMTNLSKSLRKLVEENFIINGLLFRPRL' A
#
# COMPACT_ATOMS: atom_id res chain seq x y z
N LYS A 1 5.07 -0.07 16.71
CA LYS A 1 5.36 0.94 15.68
C LYS A 1 4.05 1.46 15.11
N LYS A 2 3.91 2.78 14.92
CA LYS A 2 2.76 3.34 14.19
C LYS A 2 2.93 3.00 12.71
N LYS A 3 1.93 2.36 12.10
CA LYS A 3 1.96 2.02 10.66
C LYS A 3 1.67 3.27 9.83
N ILE A 4 2.28 3.33 8.65
CA ILE A 4 2.07 4.43 7.69
C ILE A 4 0.83 4.11 6.86
N ASP A 5 -0.01 5.11 6.61
CA ASP A 5 -1.10 4.95 5.65
C ASP A 5 -0.52 4.95 4.24
N ILE A 6 -0.61 3.81 3.56
CA ILE A 6 0.03 3.59 2.26
C ILE A 6 -0.53 4.54 1.18
N ARG A 7 -1.75 5.05 1.37
CA ARG A 7 -2.38 6.02 0.45
C ARG A 7 -1.83 7.43 0.59
N GLN A 8 -1.07 7.72 1.65
CA GLN A 8 -0.38 9.00 1.84
C GLN A 8 1.00 9.03 1.17
N LEU A 9 1.47 7.90 0.65
CA LEU A 9 2.74 7.80 -0.06
C LEU A 9 2.52 8.04 -1.56
N PRO A 10 3.15 9.08 -2.15
CA PRO A 10 3.34 9.13 -3.59
C PRO A 10 4.06 7.87 -4.10
N LEU A 11 3.90 7.55 -5.39
CA LEU A 11 4.50 6.36 -5.99
C LEU A 11 6.02 6.27 -5.76
N ASP A 12 6.74 7.37 -5.86
CA ASP A 12 8.19 7.39 -5.65
C ASP A 12 8.56 7.01 -4.21
N ASN A 13 7.90 7.62 -3.23
CA ASN A 13 8.09 7.29 -1.81
C ASN A 13 7.68 5.83 -1.50
N LEU A 14 6.58 5.36 -2.09
CA LEU A 14 6.17 3.96 -1.95
C LEU A 14 7.24 3.03 -2.55
N THR A 15 7.84 3.42 -3.67
CA THR A 15 8.92 2.65 -4.30
C THR A 15 10.13 2.55 -3.39
N ASP A 16 10.56 3.67 -2.80
CA ASP A 16 11.67 3.69 -1.86
C ASP A 16 11.40 2.81 -0.63
N GLU A 17 10.21 2.90 -0.05
CA GLU A 17 9.85 2.07 1.11
C GLU A 17 9.82 0.57 0.76
N ILE A 18 9.29 0.20 -0.41
CA ILE A 18 9.26 -1.19 -0.87
C ILE A 18 10.68 -1.72 -1.13
N VAL A 19 11.58 -0.91 -1.69
CA VAL A 19 12.99 -1.29 -1.88
C VAL A 19 13.72 -1.43 -0.55
N LYS A 20 13.51 -0.52 0.42
CA LYS A 20 14.08 -0.63 1.78
C LYS A 20 13.63 -1.91 2.49
N LEU A 21 12.44 -2.41 2.19
CA LEU A 21 11.91 -3.67 2.73
C LEU A 21 12.40 -4.91 1.98
N GLY A 22 13.30 -4.76 0.99
CA GLY A 22 13.94 -5.86 0.27
C GLY A 22 13.17 -6.36 -0.95
N GLU A 23 12.12 -5.65 -1.38
CA GLU A 23 11.32 -6.00 -2.56
C GLU A 23 11.76 -5.21 -3.79
N LYS A 24 11.41 -5.74 -4.98
CA LYS A 24 11.78 -5.10 -6.24
C LYS A 24 10.91 -3.85 -6.49
N PRO A 25 11.45 -2.77 -7.10
CA PRO A 25 10.72 -1.50 -7.27
C PRO A 25 9.41 -1.64 -8.03
N TYR A 26 9.31 -2.55 -9.01
CA TYR A 26 8.05 -2.77 -9.75
C TYR A 26 6.89 -3.24 -8.85
N ARG A 27 7.17 -3.80 -7.66
CA ARG A 27 6.13 -4.18 -6.69
C ARG A 27 5.36 -2.97 -6.20
N ALA A 28 6.02 -1.84 -6.02
CA ALA A 28 5.37 -0.59 -5.65
C ALA A 28 4.33 -0.16 -6.69
N GLN A 29 4.65 -0.28 -7.99
CA GLN A 29 3.70 -0.01 -9.07
C GLN A 29 2.48 -0.93 -9.01
N GLN A 30 2.67 -2.23 -8.74
CA GLN A 30 1.56 -3.18 -8.61
C GLN A 30 0.64 -2.80 -7.44
N ILE A 31 1.21 -2.46 -6.29
CA ILE A 31 0.47 -2.02 -5.10
C ILE A 31 -0.28 -0.72 -5.39
N HIS A 32 0.40 0.26 -5.99
CA HIS A 32 -0.18 1.55 -6.37
C HIS A 32 -1.37 1.39 -7.32
N ASP A 33 -1.26 0.51 -8.31
CA ASP A 33 -2.37 0.19 -9.22
C ASP A 33 -3.57 -0.42 -8.48
N TRP A 34 -3.34 -1.27 -7.47
CA TRP A 34 -4.42 -1.77 -6.63
C TRP A 34 -5.10 -0.68 -5.82
N LEU A 35 -4.33 0.22 -5.24
CA LEU A 35 -4.86 1.31 -4.43
C LEU A 35 -5.72 2.27 -5.26
N TRP A 36 -5.25 2.66 -6.44
CA TRP A 36 -5.85 3.78 -7.19
C TRP A 36 -6.69 3.36 -8.40
N LYS A 37 -6.27 2.33 -9.16
CA LYS A 37 -7.03 1.84 -10.31
C LYS A 37 -8.12 0.87 -9.89
N LYS A 38 -7.78 -0.06 -8.98
CA LYS A 38 -8.71 -1.11 -8.52
C LYS A 38 -9.43 -0.77 -7.23
N ARG A 39 -9.09 0.34 -6.58
CA ARG A 39 -9.71 0.83 -5.34
C ARG A 39 -9.70 -0.19 -4.20
N ALA A 40 -8.62 -0.98 -4.09
CA ALA A 40 -8.46 -1.97 -3.03
C ALA A 40 -8.56 -1.32 -1.66
N ILE A 41 -9.37 -1.90 -0.78
CA ILE A 41 -9.60 -1.42 0.60
C ILE A 41 -8.83 -2.22 1.65
N ASN A 42 -8.25 -3.35 1.27
CA ASN A 42 -7.35 -4.17 2.10
C ASN A 42 -6.30 -4.86 1.21
N PHE A 43 -5.24 -5.39 1.83
CA PHE A 43 -4.15 -6.05 1.10
C PHE A 43 -4.54 -7.43 0.55
N ASP A 44 -5.51 -8.11 1.17
CA ASP A 44 -5.98 -9.42 0.74
C ASP A 44 -6.59 -9.41 -0.67
N GLN A 45 -7.25 -8.31 -1.05
CA GLN A 45 -7.79 -8.10 -2.40
C GLN A 45 -6.72 -8.12 -3.49
N MET A 46 -5.45 -7.91 -3.17
CA MET A 46 -4.35 -7.83 -4.15
C MET A 46 -3.89 -9.22 -4.62
N THR A 47 -4.78 -9.95 -5.30
CA THR A 47 -4.62 -11.39 -5.60
C THR A 47 -3.45 -11.76 -6.51
N ASN A 48 -2.91 -10.80 -7.27
CA ASN A 48 -1.72 -11.00 -8.11
C ASN A 48 -0.39 -10.74 -7.37
N LEU A 49 -0.44 -10.33 -6.09
CA LEU A 49 0.73 -10.22 -5.23
C LEU A 49 0.96 -11.56 -4.51
N SER A 50 2.22 -11.91 -4.28
CA SER A 50 2.55 -13.10 -3.52
C SER A 50 2.02 -12.98 -2.08
N LYS A 51 1.81 -14.13 -1.42
CA LYS A 51 1.46 -14.15 0.00
C LYS A 51 2.49 -13.44 0.87
N SER A 52 3.79 -13.60 0.54
CA SER A 52 4.89 -12.94 1.24
C SER A 52 4.79 -11.42 1.16
N LEU A 53 4.53 -10.87 -0.04
CA LEU A 53 4.42 -9.44 -0.25
C LEU A 53 3.20 -8.85 0.46
N ARG A 54 2.05 -9.54 0.42
CA ARG A 54 0.85 -9.11 1.15
C ARG A 54 1.10 -9.01 2.65
N LYS A 55 1.74 -10.03 3.23
CA LYS A 55 2.13 -10.03 4.64
C LYS A 55 3.10 -8.89 4.96
N LEU A 56 4.10 -8.67 4.11
CA LEU A 56 5.08 -7.59 4.28
C LEU A 56 4.41 -6.21 4.32
N VAL A 57 3.52 -5.92 3.37
CA VAL A 57 2.84 -4.61 3.35
C VAL A 57 1.84 -4.47 4.48
N GLU A 58 1.18 -5.55 4.89
CA GLU A 58 0.28 -5.55 6.03
C GLU A 58 1.02 -5.31 7.35
N GLU A 59 2.24 -5.81 7.51
CA GLU A 59 3.08 -5.57 8.70
C GLU A 59 3.57 -4.12 8.80
N ASN A 60 3.81 -3.45 7.67
CA ASN A 60 4.43 -2.12 7.63
C ASN A 60 3.43 -0.97 7.40
N PHE A 61 2.30 -1.24 6.75
CA PHE A 61 1.35 -0.22 6.31
C PHE A 61 -0.09 -0.52 6.72
N ILE A 62 -0.94 0.50 6.63
CA ILE A 62 -2.39 0.41 6.74
C ILE A 62 -3.04 1.05 5.51
N ILE A 63 -4.28 0.65 5.23
CA ILE A 63 -5.15 1.32 4.26
C ILE A 63 -6.27 1.96 5.06
N ASN A 64 -6.22 3.27 5.27
CA ASN A 64 -7.37 3.96 5.83
C ASN A 64 -8.40 4.19 4.74
N GLY A 65 -9.67 3.92 5.03
CA GLY A 65 -10.77 4.41 4.19
C GLY A 65 -10.64 5.93 4.02
N LEU A 66 -11.02 6.44 2.85
CA LEU A 66 -11.19 7.87 2.66
C LEU A 66 -12.36 8.30 3.57
N LEU A 67 -12.06 8.57 4.83
CA LEU A 67 -13.02 9.16 5.75
C LEU A 67 -13.20 10.59 5.28
N PHE A 68 -14.31 10.84 4.60
CA PHE A 68 -14.79 12.20 4.41
C PHE A 68 -14.99 12.78 5.82
N ARG A 69 -14.07 13.64 6.26
CA ARG A 69 -14.26 14.48 7.43
C ARG A 69 -14.94 15.75 6.93
N PRO A 70 -16.28 15.87 6.99
CA PRO A 70 -16.91 17.15 6.78
C PRO A 70 -16.35 18.11 7.85
N ARG A 71 -15.81 19.25 7.43
CA ARG A 71 -15.64 20.37 8.35
C ARG A 71 -17.04 20.83 8.72
N LEU A 72 -17.43 20.63 9.97
CA LEU A 72 -18.51 21.39 10.60
C LEU A 72 -18.04 22.82 10.81
#